data_AF-A0A352T989-F1
#
_entry.id   AF-A0A352T989-F1
#
_cell.length_a   1.000
_cell.length_b   1.000
_cell.length_c   1.000
_cell.angle_alpha   90.00
_cell.angle_beta   90.00
_cell.angle_gamma   90.00
#
_symmetry.space_group_name_H-M   'P 1'
#
loop_
_entity.id
_entity.type
_entity.pdbx_description
1 polymer ?
#
loop_
_entity_poly.entity_id
_entity_poly.type
_entity_poly.pdbx_seq_one_letter_code
_entity_poly.pdbx_strand_id
1 'polypeptide(L)'
;KGDVLEIYPPYMEFDEAYRIEFDFDEISRIRRFNVITGEIREELDETTIYPAKNFVVPQDQLTIATERIQKEMEERVETLREQKKMLEAERLKTRVTYDIEMMKEMGYCSGIENYSAPIAGRKPGEPPATLLHYFPDDFLCMIDEAHVTVPQIGAMYEGDRSRKQNLIDFGFRLPSALDNRPLKIDEFTAKMNQVIYVTATPRKEEIKQSTQVVEQIIRPTGLLDPIVEVRPTEGQMQDIYKEVQERIAKKERSLVLTLTKKMAEDLTDYLVGLGMKVKYIHSEIDTFERVEILKALRSGEIDVLIGINLLREGIDLPEVSFIALLDADKIGFLRSTTSLIQIIGRAARNAEGKVVMYADRMSDAMKEAIDETKRRRSIQEAYNKEHGITPKTIKKAVEDILEHQKVDAEESAKLQLETLKKTANLFVPAQRKKLIAALKKEMEEAADRLDYEQAAALRDQIYDIEKTYGK
;
A
#
# COMPACT_ATOMS: atom_id res chain seq x y z
N LYS A 1 -31.10 -20.22 17.70
CA LYS A 1 -31.54 -20.52 19.08
C LYS A 1 -33.06 -20.68 19.05
N GLY A 2 -33.59 -21.91 19.13
CA GLY A 2 -35.02 -22.15 18.88
C GLY A 2 -35.42 -21.61 17.51
N ASP A 3 -36.52 -20.86 17.45
CA ASP A 3 -37.08 -20.25 16.24
C ASP A 3 -36.39 -18.95 15.83
N VAL A 4 -35.15 -18.73 16.28
CA VAL A 4 -34.38 -17.52 15.98
C VAL A 4 -33.05 -17.89 15.33
N LEU A 5 -32.80 -17.39 14.13
CA LEU A 5 -31.52 -17.47 13.43
C LEU A 5 -30.82 -16.11 13.49
N GLU A 6 -29.63 -16.07 14.07
CA GLU A 6 -28.79 -14.88 14.08
C GLU A 6 -27.66 -15.10 13.06
N ILE A 7 -27.52 -14.16 12.12
CA ILE A 7 -26.55 -14.22 11.03
C ILE A 7 -25.64 -13.00 11.16
N TYR A 8 -24.33 -13.26 11.14
CA TYR A 8 -23.27 -12.27 11.33
C TYR A 8 -22.46 -12.16 10.03
N PRO A 9 -22.87 -11.31 9.08
CA PRO A 9 -22.17 -11.21 7.81
C PRO A 9 -20.85 -10.45 7.98
N PRO A 10 -19.77 -10.86 7.31
CA PRO A 10 -18.45 -10.24 7.46
C PRO A 10 -18.36 -8.83 6.85
N TYR A 11 -19.38 -8.39 6.11
CA TYR A 11 -19.46 -7.08 5.46
C TYR A 11 -20.27 -6.06 6.25
N MET A 12 -20.86 -6.44 7.40
CA MET A 12 -21.56 -5.50 8.27
C MET A 12 -20.58 -4.85 9.25
N GLU A 13 -21.01 -3.73 9.86
CA GLU A 13 -20.29 -3.12 10.98
C GLU A 13 -20.09 -4.15 12.10
N PHE A 14 -18.99 -4.04 12.83
CA PHE A 14 -18.55 -5.06 13.80
C PHE A 14 -19.60 -5.35 14.88
N ASP A 15 -20.45 -4.38 15.20
CA ASP A 15 -21.49 -4.49 16.20
C ASP A 15 -22.85 -4.87 15.61
N GLU A 16 -23.02 -5.10 14.31
CA GLU A 16 -24.32 -5.36 13.68
C GLU A 16 -24.50 -6.81 13.18
N ALA A 17 -25.72 -7.31 13.29
CA ALA A 17 -26.13 -8.60 12.74
C ALA A 17 -27.62 -8.61 12.35
N TYR A 18 -28.00 -9.63 11.58
CA TYR A 18 -29.40 -9.92 11.30
C TYR A 18 -29.94 -10.97 12.26
N ARG A 19 -31.13 -10.73 12.80
CA ARG A 19 -31.94 -11.70 13.54
C ARG A 19 -33.18 -12.01 12.73
N ILE A 20 -33.35 -13.28 12.38
CA ILE A 20 -34.49 -13.80 11.63
C ILE A 20 -35.28 -14.68 12.61
N GLU A 21 -36.50 -14.27 12.91
CA GLU A 21 -37.44 -15.01 13.76
C GLU A 21 -38.39 -15.81 12.86
N PHE A 22 -38.66 -17.06 13.22
CA PHE A 22 -39.49 -18.00 12.47
C PHE A 22 -40.77 -18.32 13.22
N ASP A 23 -41.84 -18.58 12.48
CA ASP A 23 -43.03 -19.29 12.95
C ASP A 23 -43.15 -20.58 12.12
N PHE A 24 -42.65 -21.68 12.68
CA PHE A 24 -42.41 -22.93 11.95
C PHE A 24 -41.56 -22.73 10.69
N ASP A 25 -42.18 -22.84 9.51
CA ASP A 25 -41.53 -22.75 8.20
C ASP A 25 -41.63 -21.35 7.57
N GLU A 26 -42.26 -20.38 8.25
CA GLU A 26 -42.43 -19.01 7.78
C GLU A 26 -41.52 -18.04 8.53
N ILE A 27 -40.91 -17.10 7.81
CA ILE A 27 -40.18 -15.99 8.43
C ILE A 27 -41.22 -15.02 9.01
N SER A 28 -41.22 -14.85 10.33
CA SER A 28 -42.15 -13.95 11.01
C SER A 28 -41.61 -12.53 11.09
N ARG A 29 -40.30 -12.36 11.33
CA ARG A 29 -39.64 -11.05 11.46
C ARG A 29 -38.18 -11.10 11.06
N ILE A 30 -37.70 -9.99 10.49
CA ILE A 30 -36.28 -9.76 10.22
C ILE A 30 -35.88 -8.47 10.92
N ARG A 31 -34.81 -8.51 11.71
CA ARG A 31 -34.31 -7.37 12.49
C ARG A 31 -32.82 -7.21 12.32
N ARG A 32 -32.39 -5.96 12.22
CA ARG A 32 -30.99 -5.59 12.42
C ARG A 32 -30.80 -5.19 13.88
N PHE A 33 -29.80 -5.76 14.54
CA PHE A 33 -29.58 -5.53 15.96
C PHE A 33 -28.09 -5.40 16.29
N ASN A 34 -27.80 -4.74 17.40
CA ASN A 34 -26.44 -4.65 17.94
C ASN A 34 -26.10 -5.93 18.71
N VAL A 35 -25.00 -6.59 18.36
CA VAL A 35 -24.61 -7.91 18.89
C VAL A 35 -24.06 -7.86 20.32
N ILE A 36 -23.60 -6.69 20.76
CA ILE A 36 -23.03 -6.45 22.09
C ILE A 36 -24.14 -6.07 23.08
N THR A 37 -24.97 -5.09 22.72
CA THR A 37 -26.02 -4.54 23.60
C THR A 37 -27.34 -5.29 23.48
N GLY A 38 -27.57 -5.98 22.36
CA GLY A 38 -28.84 -6.62 22.04
C GLY A 38 -29.92 -5.65 21.55
N GLU A 39 -29.58 -4.36 21.39
CA GLU A 39 -30.52 -3.33 20.94
C GLU A 39 -30.95 -3.57 19.50
N ILE A 40 -32.27 -3.53 19.25
CA ILE A 40 -32.82 -3.63 17.90
C ILE A 40 -32.66 -2.25 17.25
N ARG A 41 -31.91 -2.19 16.15
CA ARG A 41 -31.68 -0.98 15.37
C ARG A 41 -32.83 -0.71 14.41
N GLU A 42 -33.28 -1.76 13.73
CA GLU A 42 -34.22 -1.66 12.62
C GLU A 42 -34.98 -2.99 12.43
N GLU A 43 -36.24 -2.89 12.00
CA GLU A 43 -37.06 -4.02 11.56
C GLU A 43 -37.23 -3.94 10.04
N LEU A 44 -37.03 -5.05 9.36
CA LEU A 44 -36.91 -5.13 7.89
C LEU A 44 -37.99 -6.05 7.33
N ASP A 45 -38.54 -5.69 6.19
CA ASP A 45 -39.47 -6.55 5.44
C ASP A 45 -38.73 -7.62 4.63
N GLU A 46 -37.53 -7.30 4.11
CA GLU A 46 -36.67 -8.21 3.37
C GLU A 46 -35.18 -7.92 3.63
N THR A 47 -34.32 -8.92 3.40
CA THR A 47 -32.87 -8.74 3.43
C THR A 47 -32.17 -9.68 2.44
N THR A 48 -31.03 -9.25 1.89
CA THR A 48 -30.21 -10.06 0.99
C THR A 48 -28.90 -10.42 1.69
N ILE A 49 -28.60 -11.72 1.75
CA ILE A 49 -27.40 -12.24 2.40
C ILE A 49 -26.40 -12.66 1.33
N TYR A 50 -25.32 -11.88 1.18
CA TYR A 50 -24.22 -12.24 0.30
C TYR A 50 -23.31 -13.32 0.90
N PRO A 51 -22.58 -14.07 0.06
CA PRO A 51 -21.59 -15.03 0.53
C PRO A 51 -20.56 -14.41 1.48
N ALA A 52 -20.20 -15.13 2.55
CA ALA A 52 -19.19 -14.68 3.50
C ALA A 52 -17.76 -14.68 2.92
N LYS A 53 -17.56 -15.28 1.75
CA LYS A 53 -16.29 -15.32 1.03
C LYS A 53 -16.53 -15.03 -0.46
N ASN A 54 -15.58 -14.37 -1.10
CA ASN A 54 -15.66 -14.04 -2.53
C ASN A 54 -15.41 -15.24 -3.46
N PHE A 55 -14.77 -16.30 -2.95
CA PHE A 55 -14.46 -17.51 -3.70
C PHE A 55 -15.13 -18.70 -3.02
N VAL A 56 -16.34 -19.03 -3.48
CA VAL A 56 -17.12 -20.18 -3.03
C VAL A 56 -17.35 -21.09 -4.22
N VAL A 57 -17.05 -22.37 -4.06
CA VAL A 57 -17.14 -23.36 -5.12
C VAL A 57 -17.93 -24.56 -4.61
N PRO A 58 -18.96 -25.00 -5.33
CA PRO A 58 -19.69 -26.23 -5.01
C PRO A 58 -18.78 -27.48 -5.02
N GLN A 59 -19.08 -28.47 -4.17
CA GLN A 59 -18.23 -29.67 -4.00
C GLN A 59 -18.12 -30.53 -5.27
N ASP A 60 -19.17 -30.58 -6.08
CA ASP A 60 -19.21 -31.24 -7.38
C ASP A 60 -18.24 -30.59 -8.38
N GLN A 61 -18.19 -29.24 -8.41
CA GLN A 61 -17.22 -28.52 -9.24
C GLN A 61 -15.79 -28.74 -8.77
N LEU A 62 -15.55 -28.81 -7.46
CA LEU A 62 -14.22 -29.11 -6.92
C LEU A 62 -13.74 -30.50 -7.35
N THR A 63 -14.63 -31.48 -7.39
CA THR A 63 -14.31 -32.84 -7.87
C THR A 63 -13.82 -32.81 -9.33
N ILE A 64 -14.58 -32.14 -10.22
CA ILE A 64 -14.19 -31.95 -11.63
C ILE A 64 -12.86 -31.20 -11.75
N ALA A 65 -12.63 -30.19 -10.90
CA ALA A 65 -11.39 -29.43 -10.89
C ALA A 65 -10.19 -30.32 -10.53
N THR A 66 -10.32 -31.21 -9.54
CA THR A 66 -9.23 -32.13 -9.16
C THR A 66 -8.83 -33.07 -10.29
N GLU A 67 -9.79 -33.51 -11.14
CA GLU A 67 -9.48 -34.32 -12.32
C GLU A 67 -8.69 -33.54 -13.37
N ARG A 68 -9.03 -32.27 -13.60
CA ARG A 68 -8.27 -31.38 -14.50
C ARG A 68 -6.85 -31.15 -13.98
N ILE A 69 -6.71 -30.89 -12.69
CA ILE A 69 -5.42 -30.66 -12.03
C ILE A 69 -4.54 -31.92 -12.10
N GLN A 70 -5.13 -33.09 -11.85
CA GLN A 70 -4.45 -34.38 -11.96
C GLN A 70 -3.91 -34.59 -13.39
N LYS A 71 -4.75 -34.34 -14.40
CA LYS A 71 -4.34 -34.49 -15.81
C LYS A 71 -3.20 -33.53 -16.17
N GLU A 72 -3.32 -32.26 -15.81
CA GLU A 72 -2.25 -31.26 -16.06
C GLU A 72 -0.94 -31.65 -15.36
N MET A 73 -1.03 -32.18 -14.13
CA MET A 73 0.12 -32.68 -13.41
C MET A 73 0.81 -33.84 -14.14
N GLU A 74 0.05 -34.83 -14.61
CA GLU A 74 0.60 -35.97 -15.34
C GLU A 74 1.35 -35.54 -16.59
N GLU A 75 0.73 -34.69 -17.43
CA GLU A 75 1.33 -34.13 -18.65
C GLU A 75 2.61 -33.32 -18.34
N ARG A 76 2.57 -32.48 -17.28
CA ARG A 76 3.72 -31.67 -16.88
C ARG A 76 4.85 -32.51 -16.32
N VAL A 77 4.56 -33.54 -15.53
CA VAL A 77 5.55 -34.47 -14.97
C VAL A 77 6.25 -35.24 -16.10
N GLU A 78 5.52 -35.70 -17.11
CA GLU A 78 6.09 -36.35 -18.28
C GLU A 78 7.04 -35.40 -19.03
N THR A 79 6.59 -34.18 -19.31
CA THR A 79 7.42 -33.13 -19.95
C THR A 79 8.72 -32.86 -19.17
N LEU A 80 8.64 -32.77 -17.83
CA LEU A 80 9.83 -32.53 -17.00
C LEU A 80 10.80 -33.72 -17.02
N ARG A 81 10.28 -34.96 -17.06
CA ARG A 81 11.11 -36.17 -17.16
C ARG A 81 11.82 -36.25 -18.50
N GLU A 82 11.15 -35.92 -19.60
CA GLU A 82 11.76 -35.83 -20.94
C GLU A 82 12.89 -34.79 -20.98
N GLN A 83 12.71 -33.68 -20.26
CA GLN A 83 13.75 -32.64 -20.07
C GLN A 83 14.86 -33.02 -19.09
N LYS A 84 14.87 -34.25 -18.57
CA LYS A 84 15.81 -34.75 -17.54
C LYS A 84 15.76 -33.99 -16.21
N LYS A 85 14.65 -33.29 -15.94
CA LYS A 85 14.38 -32.56 -14.69
C LYS A 85 13.67 -33.46 -13.67
N MET A 86 14.34 -34.53 -13.24
CA MET A 86 13.74 -35.57 -12.40
C MET A 86 13.34 -35.06 -11.01
N LEU A 87 14.15 -34.17 -10.42
CA LEU A 87 13.88 -33.60 -9.09
C LEU A 87 12.63 -32.71 -9.11
N GLU A 88 12.51 -31.87 -10.12
CA GLU A 88 11.37 -30.98 -10.34
C GLU A 88 10.09 -31.79 -10.61
N ALA A 89 10.19 -32.86 -11.39
CA ALA A 89 9.08 -33.76 -11.67
C ALA A 89 8.54 -34.43 -10.41
N GLU A 90 9.42 -34.98 -9.57
CA GLU A 90 9.03 -35.65 -8.32
C GLU A 90 8.48 -34.67 -7.28
N ARG A 91 9.10 -33.48 -7.18
CA ARG A 91 8.63 -32.37 -6.35
C ARG A 91 7.22 -31.95 -6.73
N LEU A 92 6.98 -31.73 -8.02
CA LEU A 92 5.68 -31.30 -8.53
C LEU A 92 4.62 -32.37 -8.24
N LYS A 93 4.92 -33.63 -8.58
CA LYS A 93 4.00 -34.75 -8.37
C LYS A 93 3.60 -34.90 -6.91
N THR A 94 4.58 -34.95 -6.01
CA THR A 94 4.33 -35.10 -4.57
C THR A 94 3.45 -33.99 -4.05
N ARG A 95 3.76 -32.74 -4.42
CA ARG A 95 3.01 -31.57 -3.95
C ARG A 95 1.57 -31.56 -4.46
N VAL A 96 1.37 -31.74 -5.76
CA VAL A 96 0.04 -31.65 -6.37
C VAL A 96 -0.84 -32.82 -5.92
N THR A 97 -0.27 -34.02 -5.75
CA THR A 97 -1.01 -35.18 -5.21
C THR A 97 -1.54 -34.88 -3.81
N TYR A 98 -0.69 -34.35 -2.93
CA TYR A 98 -1.11 -33.94 -1.58
C TYR A 98 -2.19 -32.83 -1.62
N ASP A 99 -2.01 -31.81 -2.46
CA ASP A 99 -3.01 -30.74 -2.60
C ASP A 99 -4.36 -31.29 -3.10
N ILE A 100 -4.36 -32.27 -4.02
CA ILE A 100 -5.58 -32.96 -4.51
C ILE A 100 -6.26 -33.76 -3.40
N GLU A 101 -5.51 -34.52 -2.60
CA GLU A 101 -6.05 -35.26 -1.46
C GLU A 101 -6.73 -34.32 -0.45
N MET A 102 -6.04 -33.23 -0.08
CA MET A 102 -6.59 -32.20 0.80
C MET A 102 -7.86 -31.55 0.22
N MET A 103 -7.89 -31.25 -1.08
CA MET A 103 -9.11 -30.72 -1.73
C MET A 103 -10.27 -31.72 -1.70
N LYS A 104 -10.02 -33.03 -1.86
CA LYS A 104 -11.07 -34.05 -1.83
C LYS A 104 -11.62 -34.29 -0.43
N GLU A 105 -10.76 -34.33 0.58
CA GLU A 105 -11.17 -34.63 1.97
C GLU A 105 -11.72 -33.41 2.70
N MET A 106 -11.06 -32.26 2.56
CA MET A 106 -11.35 -31.06 3.36
C MET A 106 -12.04 -29.96 2.56
N GLY A 107 -12.20 -30.12 1.25
CA GLY A 107 -12.69 -29.05 0.37
C GLY A 107 -11.71 -27.88 0.21
N TYR A 108 -10.49 -28.01 0.72
CA TYR A 108 -9.50 -26.93 0.79
C TYR A 108 -8.07 -27.46 0.87
N CYS A 109 -7.11 -26.72 0.31
CA CYS A 109 -5.68 -26.93 0.51
C CYS A 109 -4.92 -25.61 0.68
N SER A 110 -3.73 -25.65 1.28
CA SER A 110 -2.91 -24.45 1.42
C SER A 110 -2.38 -23.99 0.07
N GLY A 111 -2.66 -22.74 -0.29
CA GLY A 111 -2.32 -22.22 -1.61
C GLY A 111 -3.30 -22.60 -2.72
N ILE A 112 -4.57 -22.88 -2.38
CA ILE A 112 -5.62 -23.25 -3.33
C ILE A 112 -5.81 -22.23 -4.47
N GLU A 113 -5.44 -20.96 -4.27
CA GLU A 113 -5.52 -19.90 -5.29
C GLU A 113 -4.67 -20.21 -6.53
N ASN A 114 -3.61 -21.00 -6.37
CA ASN A 114 -2.78 -21.47 -7.50
C ASN A 114 -3.55 -22.40 -8.45
N TYR A 115 -4.70 -22.93 -8.02
CA TYR A 115 -5.61 -23.76 -8.81
C TYR A 115 -6.89 -23.00 -9.20
N SER A 116 -6.93 -21.66 -9.04
CA SER A 116 -8.15 -20.88 -9.31
C SER A 116 -8.67 -21.00 -10.74
N ALA A 117 -7.80 -21.15 -11.75
CA ALA A 117 -8.23 -21.35 -13.14
C ALA A 117 -8.91 -22.72 -13.38
N PRO A 118 -8.30 -23.87 -13.04
CA PRO A 118 -8.95 -25.17 -13.21
C PRO A 118 -10.21 -25.32 -12.36
N ILE A 119 -10.23 -24.72 -11.15
CA ILE A 119 -11.40 -24.65 -10.27
C ILE A 119 -12.55 -23.87 -10.93
N ALA A 120 -12.28 -22.70 -11.48
CA ALA A 120 -13.29 -21.89 -12.18
C ALA A 120 -13.62 -22.41 -13.59
N GLY A 121 -12.93 -23.45 -14.08
CA GLY A 121 -13.07 -23.95 -15.45
C GLY A 121 -12.64 -22.96 -16.53
N ARG A 122 -11.77 -22.00 -16.19
CA ARG A 122 -11.20 -21.05 -17.15
C ARG A 122 -10.21 -21.73 -18.07
N LYS A 123 -10.13 -21.25 -19.31
CA LYS A 123 -9.12 -21.70 -20.28
C LYS A 123 -7.75 -21.08 -19.96
N PRO A 124 -6.65 -21.73 -20.34
CA PRO A 124 -5.32 -21.13 -20.18
C PRO A 124 -5.22 -19.75 -20.83
N GLY A 125 -4.70 -18.78 -20.08
CA GLY A 125 -4.55 -17.39 -20.50
C GLY A 125 -5.79 -16.51 -20.34
N GLU A 126 -6.97 -17.08 -20.05
CA GLU A 126 -8.21 -16.32 -19.86
C GLU A 126 -8.09 -15.35 -18.68
N PRO A 127 -8.56 -14.08 -18.80
CA PRO A 127 -8.45 -13.11 -17.73
C PRO A 127 -9.22 -13.57 -16.49
N PRO A 128 -8.68 -13.35 -15.27
CA PRO A 128 -9.42 -13.62 -14.04
C PRO A 128 -10.51 -12.58 -13.81
N ALA A 129 -11.55 -12.99 -13.08
CA ALA A 129 -12.52 -12.06 -12.52
C ALA A 129 -11.82 -11.19 -11.46
N THR A 130 -12.17 -9.90 -11.46
CA THR A 130 -11.63 -8.87 -10.55
C THR A 130 -12.77 -8.01 -10.03
N LEU A 131 -12.48 -7.09 -9.12
CA LEU A 131 -13.44 -6.09 -8.65
C LEU A 131 -14.14 -5.34 -9.80
N LEU A 132 -13.43 -5.10 -10.92
CA LEU A 132 -13.99 -4.43 -12.09
C LEU A 132 -15.18 -5.17 -12.71
N HIS A 133 -15.32 -6.48 -12.45
CA HIS A 133 -16.44 -7.28 -12.96
C HIS A 133 -17.70 -7.18 -12.09
N TYR A 134 -17.59 -6.58 -10.90
CA TYR A 134 -18.73 -6.30 -10.03
C TYR A 134 -19.38 -4.95 -10.34
N PHE A 135 -18.68 -4.08 -11.06
CA PHE A 135 -19.23 -2.80 -11.50
C PHE A 135 -20.11 -2.99 -12.74
N PRO A 136 -21.18 -2.19 -12.89
CA PRO A 136 -21.87 -2.03 -14.17
C PRO A 136 -20.93 -1.61 -15.29
N ASP A 137 -21.25 -1.93 -16.54
CA ASP A 137 -20.41 -1.63 -17.70
C ASP A 137 -20.15 -0.12 -17.89
N ASP A 138 -21.00 0.75 -17.35
CA ASP A 138 -20.95 2.20 -17.48
C ASP A 138 -20.26 2.94 -16.32
N PHE A 139 -19.53 2.22 -15.45
CA PHE A 139 -18.88 2.84 -14.29
C PHE A 139 -17.83 3.91 -14.66
N LEU A 140 -17.63 4.84 -13.73
CA LEU A 140 -16.58 5.85 -13.77
C LEU A 140 -15.36 5.40 -12.96
N CYS A 141 -14.18 5.41 -13.59
CA CYS A 141 -12.90 5.14 -12.92
C CYS A 141 -12.14 6.45 -12.70
N MET A 142 -11.74 6.72 -11.45
CA MET A 142 -10.78 7.78 -11.14
C MET A 142 -9.45 7.14 -10.76
N ILE A 143 -8.39 7.50 -11.48
CA ILE A 143 -7.05 7.00 -11.21
C ILE A 143 -6.24 8.13 -10.57
N ASP A 144 -6.09 8.04 -9.25
CA ASP A 144 -5.26 8.97 -8.49
C ASP A 144 -3.78 8.71 -8.72
N GLU A 145 -2.99 9.78 -8.65
CA GLU A 145 -1.57 9.83 -9.01
C GLU A 145 -1.25 9.01 -10.28
N ALA A 146 -2.03 9.25 -11.35
CA ALA A 146 -2.03 8.42 -12.57
C ALA A 146 -0.64 8.17 -13.15
N HIS A 147 0.25 9.17 -13.04
CA HIS A 147 1.64 9.09 -13.49
C HIS A 147 2.46 7.96 -12.84
N VAL A 148 2.05 7.50 -11.65
CA VAL A 148 2.60 6.33 -10.92
C VAL A 148 1.67 5.13 -11.02
N THR A 149 0.35 5.33 -10.82
CA THR A 149 -0.63 4.23 -10.69
C THR A 149 -0.81 3.45 -11.99
N VAL A 150 -0.88 4.12 -13.14
CA VAL A 150 -1.03 3.44 -14.44
C VAL A 150 0.18 2.57 -14.80
N PRO A 151 1.44 3.04 -14.70
CA PRO A 151 2.59 2.16 -14.92
C PRO A 151 2.66 1.02 -13.91
N GLN A 152 2.25 1.25 -12.66
CA GLN A 152 2.17 0.19 -11.64
C GLN A 152 1.20 -0.91 -12.07
N ILE A 153 -0.03 -0.57 -12.48
CA ILE A 153 -1.03 -1.54 -12.98
C ILE A 153 -0.44 -2.39 -14.11
N GLY A 154 0.25 -1.77 -15.07
CA GLY A 154 0.90 -2.50 -16.17
C GLY A 154 2.03 -3.43 -15.71
N ALA A 155 2.78 -3.05 -14.67
CA ALA A 155 3.90 -3.83 -14.16
C ALA A 155 3.48 -5.03 -13.29
N MET A 156 2.27 -5.01 -12.70
CA MET A 156 1.81 -6.07 -11.79
C MET A 156 1.83 -7.46 -12.44
N TYR A 157 1.39 -7.57 -13.70
CA TYR A 157 1.38 -8.84 -14.43
C TYR A 157 2.79 -9.37 -14.69
N GLU A 158 3.70 -8.53 -15.18
CA GLU A 158 5.07 -8.97 -15.50
C GLU A 158 5.84 -9.40 -14.25
N GLY A 159 5.66 -8.67 -13.14
CA GLY A 159 6.25 -9.04 -11.84
C GLY A 159 5.74 -10.37 -11.31
N ASP A 160 4.41 -10.57 -11.30
CA ASP A 160 3.81 -11.83 -10.86
C ASP A 160 4.20 -13.00 -11.76
N ARG A 161 4.15 -12.81 -13.08
CA ARG A 161 4.52 -13.82 -14.07
C ARG A 161 5.98 -14.25 -13.94
N SER A 162 6.92 -13.32 -13.81
CA SER A 162 8.34 -13.64 -13.64
C SER A 162 8.59 -14.50 -12.39
N ARG A 163 7.97 -14.11 -11.27
CA ARG A 163 8.05 -14.87 -10.01
C ARG A 163 7.47 -16.28 -10.15
N LYS A 164 6.29 -16.41 -10.76
CA LYS A 164 5.60 -17.70 -10.91
C LYS A 164 6.27 -18.62 -11.94
N GLN A 165 6.82 -18.05 -13.01
CA GLN A 165 7.55 -18.82 -14.02
C GLN A 165 8.72 -19.58 -13.37
N ASN A 166 9.49 -18.91 -12.50
CA ASN A 166 10.55 -19.58 -11.75
C ASN A 166 10.02 -20.74 -10.89
N LEU A 167 8.89 -20.57 -10.20
CA LEU A 167 8.28 -21.65 -9.41
C LEU A 167 7.88 -22.84 -10.28
N ILE A 168 7.37 -22.59 -11.49
CA ILE A 168 6.95 -23.63 -12.45
C ILE A 168 8.15 -24.33 -13.07
N ASP A 169 9.22 -23.59 -13.37
CA ASP A 169 10.44 -24.11 -13.97
C ASP A 169 11.20 -25.05 -13.02
N PHE A 170 11.09 -24.79 -11.71
CA PHE A 170 11.63 -25.61 -10.63
C PHE A 170 10.60 -26.58 -10.01
N GLY A 171 9.46 -26.81 -10.66
CA GLY A 171 8.50 -27.85 -10.24
C GLY A 171 7.80 -27.60 -8.90
N PHE A 172 7.69 -26.35 -8.45
CA PHE A 172 6.93 -25.99 -7.25
C PHE A 172 5.43 -25.78 -7.53
N ARG A 173 5.05 -25.46 -8.78
CA ARG A 173 3.66 -25.17 -9.19
C ARG A 173 3.39 -25.68 -10.61
N LEU A 174 2.12 -25.94 -10.91
CA LEU A 174 1.65 -26.26 -12.27
C LEU A 174 1.64 -25.02 -13.17
N PRO A 175 1.71 -25.20 -14.51
CA PRO A 175 1.54 -24.11 -15.48
C PRO A 175 0.30 -23.24 -15.25
N SER A 176 -0.84 -23.84 -14.89
CA SER A 176 -2.11 -23.15 -14.59
C SER A 176 -2.02 -22.15 -13.43
N ALA A 177 -0.99 -22.22 -12.59
CA ALA A 177 -0.74 -21.21 -11.57
C ALA A 177 -0.48 -19.81 -12.17
N LEU A 178 -0.05 -19.72 -13.44
CA LEU A 178 0.09 -18.46 -14.18
C LEU A 178 -1.26 -17.78 -14.45
N ASP A 179 -2.36 -18.52 -14.45
CA ASP A 179 -3.70 -17.97 -14.71
C ASP A 179 -4.35 -17.39 -13.44
N ASN A 180 -3.74 -17.59 -12.28
CA ASN A 180 -4.03 -16.88 -11.04
C ASN A 180 -3.27 -15.54 -11.01
N ARG A 181 -3.61 -14.58 -11.84
CA ARG A 181 -2.76 -13.40 -12.08
C ARG A 181 -3.53 -12.09 -11.93
N PRO A 182 -2.86 -10.94 -11.81
CA PRO A 182 -3.51 -9.68 -12.09
C PRO A 182 -3.85 -9.56 -13.59
N LEU A 183 -4.69 -8.58 -13.94
CA LEU A 183 -4.99 -8.23 -15.32
C LEU A 183 -3.72 -7.70 -16.01
N LYS A 184 -3.59 -8.00 -17.30
CA LYS A 184 -2.67 -7.30 -18.19
C LYS A 184 -3.17 -5.88 -18.43
N ILE A 185 -2.28 -4.98 -18.83
CA ILE A 185 -2.67 -3.59 -19.10
C ILE A 185 -3.75 -3.47 -20.19
N ASP A 186 -3.69 -4.30 -21.23
CA ASP A 186 -4.69 -4.31 -22.30
C ASP A 186 -6.05 -4.84 -21.81
N GLU A 187 -6.05 -5.84 -20.93
CA GLU A 187 -7.26 -6.38 -20.31
C GLU A 187 -7.90 -5.37 -19.35
N PHE A 188 -7.08 -4.65 -18.59
CA PHE A 188 -7.52 -3.54 -17.74
C PHE A 188 -8.15 -2.43 -18.58
N THR A 189 -7.44 -1.99 -19.63
CA THR A 189 -7.88 -0.88 -20.50
C THR A 189 -9.18 -1.24 -21.22
N ALA A 190 -9.34 -2.49 -21.67
CA ALA A 190 -10.56 -2.95 -22.32
C ALA A 190 -11.79 -2.97 -21.39
N LYS A 191 -11.59 -2.97 -20.07
CA LYS A 191 -12.66 -2.88 -19.07
C LYS A 191 -13.00 -1.47 -18.66
N MET A 192 -12.21 -0.48 -19.05
CA MET A 192 -12.47 0.92 -18.70
C MET A 192 -13.47 1.55 -19.67
N ASN A 193 -14.56 2.11 -19.14
CA ASN A 193 -15.50 2.92 -19.91
C ASN A 193 -15.13 4.40 -19.85
N GLN A 194 -15.34 5.04 -18.70
CA GLN A 194 -14.94 6.43 -18.46
C GLN A 194 -13.80 6.49 -17.45
N VAL A 195 -12.72 7.20 -17.78
CA VAL A 195 -11.54 7.33 -16.93
C VAL A 195 -11.18 8.79 -16.72
N ILE A 196 -10.98 9.18 -15.47
CA ILE A 196 -10.39 10.46 -15.08
C ILE A 196 -9.01 10.18 -14.49
N TYR A 197 -7.97 10.63 -15.18
CA TYR A 197 -6.60 10.63 -14.66
C TYR A 197 -6.42 11.85 -13.76
N VAL A 198 -6.14 11.62 -12.48
CA VAL A 198 -5.87 12.68 -11.50
C VAL A 198 -4.37 12.69 -11.20
N THR A 199 -3.68 13.77 -11.56
CA THR A 199 -2.23 13.91 -11.36
C THR A 199 -1.78 15.34 -11.60
N ALA A 200 -0.82 15.82 -10.81
CA ALA A 200 -0.18 17.13 -11.02
C ALA A 200 0.85 17.11 -12.18
N THR A 201 1.22 15.92 -12.63
CA THR A 201 2.31 15.65 -13.57
C THR A 201 1.92 14.55 -14.56
N PRO A 202 0.92 14.78 -15.43
CA PRO A 202 0.46 13.77 -16.37
C PRO A 202 1.55 13.39 -17.38
N ARG A 203 1.63 12.10 -17.71
CA ARG A 203 2.51 11.57 -18.75
C ARG A 203 1.97 11.91 -20.14
N LYS A 204 2.85 11.92 -21.14
CA LYS A 204 2.48 12.25 -22.53
C LYS A 204 1.39 11.30 -23.06
N GLU A 205 1.45 10.04 -22.70
CA GLU A 205 0.45 9.04 -23.07
C GLU A 205 -0.92 9.34 -22.48
N GLU A 206 -1.00 9.76 -21.21
CA GLU A 206 -2.26 10.13 -20.54
C GLU A 206 -2.88 11.36 -21.21
N ILE A 207 -2.06 12.37 -21.51
CA ILE A 207 -2.49 13.57 -22.25
C ILE A 207 -3.01 13.18 -23.64
N LYS A 208 -2.30 12.31 -24.35
CA LYS A 208 -2.67 11.88 -25.71
C LYS A 208 -3.97 11.06 -25.73
N GLN A 209 -4.22 10.25 -24.70
CA GLN A 209 -5.44 9.46 -24.56
C GLN A 209 -6.63 10.29 -24.07
N SER A 210 -6.38 11.43 -23.44
CA SER A 210 -7.43 12.29 -22.89
C SER A 210 -8.11 13.11 -23.98
N THR A 211 -9.45 13.10 -24.00
CA THR A 211 -10.23 13.99 -24.87
C THR A 211 -10.13 15.45 -24.42
N GLN A 212 -9.98 15.68 -23.12
CA GLN A 212 -9.85 17.00 -22.53
C GLN A 212 -8.85 16.95 -21.37
N VAL A 213 -7.99 17.97 -21.31
CA VAL A 213 -7.12 18.22 -20.16
C VAL A 213 -7.74 19.36 -19.36
N VAL A 214 -8.09 19.09 -18.11
CA VAL A 214 -8.63 20.09 -17.18
C VAL A 214 -7.53 20.49 -16.22
N GLU A 215 -7.20 21.78 -16.19
CA GLU A 215 -6.21 22.31 -15.27
C GLU A 215 -6.88 22.89 -14.02
N GLN A 216 -6.46 22.43 -12.84
CA GLN A 216 -6.91 22.95 -11.54
C GLN A 216 -5.70 23.33 -10.69
N ILE A 217 -5.34 24.62 -10.72
CA ILE A 217 -4.14 25.16 -10.06
C ILE A 217 -4.43 26.13 -8.90
N ILE A 218 -5.66 26.64 -8.79
CA ILE A 218 -6.05 27.56 -7.72
C ILE A 218 -6.38 26.77 -6.45
N ARG A 219 -5.68 27.10 -5.36
CA ARG A 219 -5.93 26.49 -4.05
C ARG A 219 -7.01 27.27 -3.29
N PRO A 220 -7.96 26.61 -2.61
CA PRO A 220 -9.02 27.30 -1.86
C PRO A 220 -8.51 28.30 -0.80
N THR A 221 -7.31 28.06 -0.25
CA THR A 221 -6.68 28.92 0.77
C THR A 221 -5.82 30.04 0.19
N GLY A 222 -5.75 30.17 -1.14
CA GLY A 222 -4.88 31.11 -1.83
C GLY A 222 -3.38 30.77 -1.74
N LEU A 223 -3.01 29.58 -1.24
CA LEU A 223 -1.61 29.16 -1.19
C LEU A 223 -0.99 29.11 -2.59
N LEU A 224 0.23 29.63 -2.68
CA LEU A 224 0.98 29.76 -3.92
C LEU A 224 1.95 28.58 -4.10
N ASP A 225 2.27 28.25 -5.34
CA ASP A 225 3.43 27.45 -5.67
C ASP A 225 4.70 28.13 -5.12
N PRO A 226 5.66 27.37 -4.55
CA PRO A 226 6.76 27.93 -3.78
C PRO A 226 7.75 28.69 -4.67
N ILE A 227 8.59 29.52 -4.04
CA ILE A 227 9.72 30.15 -4.73
C ILE A 227 10.80 29.09 -4.96
N VAL A 228 11.32 29.00 -6.18
CA VAL A 228 12.42 28.07 -6.53
C VAL A 228 13.67 28.87 -6.86
N GLU A 229 14.76 28.59 -6.14
CA GLU A 229 16.09 29.16 -6.37
C GLU A 229 17.08 28.06 -6.77
N VAL A 230 18.04 28.40 -7.63
CA VAL A 230 19.16 27.50 -7.97
C VAL A 230 20.44 28.10 -7.40
N ARG A 231 21.18 27.30 -6.62
CA ARG A 231 22.45 27.71 -5.97
C ARG A 231 23.58 26.75 -6.35
N PRO A 232 24.85 27.20 -6.39
CA PRO A 232 26.00 26.33 -6.65
C PRO A 232 26.14 25.22 -5.61
N THR A 233 26.78 24.11 -5.98
CA THR A 233 27.07 23.03 -5.01
C THR A 233 28.19 23.41 -4.03
N GLU A 234 29.07 24.33 -4.44
CA GLU A 234 30.12 24.88 -3.57
C GLU A 234 29.51 25.64 -2.39
N GLY A 235 29.86 25.24 -1.17
CA GLY A 235 29.33 25.84 0.05
C GLY A 235 27.89 25.43 0.41
N GLN A 236 27.30 24.44 -0.28
CA GLN A 236 25.91 24.04 -0.07
C GLN A 236 25.60 23.65 1.38
N MET A 237 26.55 23.03 2.10
CA MET A 237 26.31 22.56 3.47
C MET A 237 26.13 23.75 4.44
N GLN A 238 26.97 24.78 4.30
CA GLN A 238 26.88 26.01 5.07
C GLN A 238 25.60 26.79 4.75
N ASP A 239 25.21 26.78 3.48
CA ASP A 239 23.98 27.42 3.02
C ASP A 239 22.72 26.72 3.55
N ILE A 240 22.67 25.38 3.48
CA ILE A 240 21.60 24.56 4.08
C ILE A 240 21.53 24.83 5.58
N TYR A 241 22.68 24.81 6.27
CA TYR A 241 22.73 25.09 7.71
C TYR A 241 22.06 26.42 8.05
N LYS A 242 22.41 27.47 7.30
CA LYS A 242 21.87 28.82 7.50
C LYS A 242 20.36 28.88 7.24
N GLU A 243 19.88 28.39 6.10
CA GLU A 243 18.45 28.40 5.77
C GLU A 243 17.63 27.60 6.80
N VAL A 244 18.14 26.44 7.23
CA VAL A 244 17.52 25.63 8.27
C VAL A 244 17.44 26.41 9.59
N GLN A 245 18.51 27.07 10.03
CA GLN A 245 18.46 27.87 11.26
C GLN A 245 17.45 29.02 11.18
N GLU A 246 17.33 29.67 10.02
CA GLU A 246 16.31 30.69 9.78
C GLU A 246 14.89 30.12 9.91
N ARG A 247 14.65 28.88 9.46
CA ARG A 247 13.37 28.19 9.63
C ARG A 247 13.09 27.76 11.06
N ILE A 248 14.11 27.27 11.76
CA ILE A 248 14.01 26.93 13.20
C ILE A 248 13.60 28.17 14.00
N ALA A 249 14.18 29.34 13.71
CA ALA A 249 13.83 30.60 14.37
C ALA A 249 12.35 30.99 14.16
N LYS A 250 11.75 30.60 13.03
CA LYS A 250 10.33 30.78 12.70
C LYS A 250 9.42 29.64 13.20
N LYS A 251 9.98 28.62 13.86
CA LYS A 251 9.30 27.37 14.25
C LYS A 251 8.73 26.59 13.06
N GLU A 252 9.36 26.69 11.91
CA GLU A 252 9.03 25.94 10.69
C GLU A 252 9.94 24.72 10.54
N ARG A 253 9.65 23.85 9.55
CA ARG A 253 10.39 22.61 9.30
C ARG A 253 11.06 22.63 7.93
N SER A 254 12.13 21.83 7.83
CA SER A 254 12.93 21.70 6.62
C SER A 254 12.98 20.26 6.13
N LEU A 255 12.87 20.07 4.82
CA LEU A 255 13.16 18.80 4.17
C LEU A 255 14.44 18.92 3.36
N VAL A 256 15.33 17.93 3.46
CA VAL A 256 16.54 17.86 2.64
C VAL A 256 16.54 16.56 1.85
N LEU A 257 16.65 16.67 0.54
CA LEU A 257 16.58 15.54 -0.37
C LEU A 257 17.92 15.28 -1.03
N THR A 258 18.50 14.10 -0.77
CA THR A 258 19.75 13.64 -1.34
C THR A 258 19.52 12.62 -2.47
N LEU A 259 20.58 12.07 -3.05
CA LEU A 259 20.49 11.00 -4.06
C LEU A 259 20.78 9.60 -3.51
N THR A 260 21.56 9.50 -2.42
CA THR A 260 22.05 8.21 -1.92
C THR A 260 21.84 8.10 -0.40
N LYS A 261 21.67 6.86 0.08
CA LYS A 261 21.55 6.56 1.51
C LYS A 261 22.76 7.09 2.27
N LYS A 262 23.96 6.81 1.76
CA LYS A 262 25.21 7.27 2.35
C LYS A 262 25.26 8.79 2.52
N MET A 263 24.90 9.56 1.48
CA MET A 263 24.88 11.03 1.61
C MET A 263 23.84 11.52 2.62
N ALA A 264 22.71 10.84 2.73
CA ALA A 264 21.69 11.19 3.71
C ALA A 264 22.18 10.90 5.14
N GLU A 265 22.83 9.76 5.37
CA GLU A 265 23.47 9.39 6.64
C GLU A 265 24.58 10.38 7.00
N ASP A 266 25.54 10.61 6.10
CA ASP A 266 26.66 11.54 6.30
C ASP A 266 26.15 12.97 6.63
N LEU A 267 25.11 13.45 5.93
CA LEU A 267 24.51 14.76 6.17
C LEU A 267 23.77 14.80 7.51
N THR A 268 23.11 13.71 7.91
CA THR A 268 22.43 13.62 9.20
C THR A 268 23.45 13.74 10.32
N ASP A 269 24.52 12.96 10.28
CA ASP A 269 25.59 12.98 11.27
C ASP A 269 26.25 14.37 11.35
N TYR A 270 26.47 15.00 10.20
CA TYR A 270 27.00 16.37 10.13
C TYR A 270 26.11 17.39 10.83
N LEU A 271 24.80 17.43 10.51
CA LEU A 271 23.87 18.40 11.11
C LEU A 271 23.62 18.12 12.59
N VAL A 272 23.57 16.85 12.99
CA VAL A 272 23.50 16.44 14.41
C VAL A 272 24.76 16.89 15.17
N GLY A 273 25.94 16.73 14.57
CA GLY A 273 27.21 17.20 15.13
C GLY A 273 27.26 18.73 15.34
N LEU A 274 26.48 19.48 14.56
CA LEU A 274 26.29 20.93 14.73
C LEU A 274 25.14 21.31 15.68
N GLY A 275 24.55 20.33 16.36
CA GLY A 275 23.50 20.52 17.38
C GLY A 275 22.08 20.65 16.84
N MET A 276 21.81 20.30 15.58
CA MET A 276 20.46 20.31 15.03
C MET A 276 19.67 19.04 15.38
N LYS A 277 18.35 19.19 15.50
CA LYS A 277 17.42 18.07 15.69
C LYS A 277 17.02 17.51 14.32
N VAL A 278 17.72 16.47 13.88
CA VAL A 278 17.57 15.89 12.53
C VAL A 278 17.28 14.40 12.61
N LYS A 279 16.43 13.92 11.70
CA LYS A 279 16.28 12.48 11.43
C LYS A 279 16.40 12.21 9.94
N TYR A 280 16.76 10.98 9.61
CA TYR A 280 16.83 10.47 8.25
C TYR A 280 15.77 9.39 8.02
N ILE A 281 15.25 9.34 6.80
CA ILE A 281 14.25 8.37 6.36
C ILE A 281 14.61 7.74 5.01
N HIS A 282 14.49 6.41 4.93
CA HIS A 282 14.73 5.63 3.70
C HIS A 282 13.73 4.50 3.50
N SER A 283 13.85 3.83 2.35
CA SER A 283 12.90 2.83 1.87
C SER A 283 12.86 1.51 2.66
N GLU A 284 13.76 1.29 3.62
CA GLU A 284 13.79 0.06 4.44
C GLU A 284 13.37 0.33 5.88
N ILE A 285 13.03 1.59 6.21
CA ILE A 285 12.43 1.92 7.50
C ILE A 285 11.03 1.31 7.54
N ASP A 286 10.71 0.68 8.67
CA ASP A 286 9.40 0.08 8.90
C ASP A 286 8.29 1.15 8.89
N THR A 287 7.08 0.77 8.47
CA THR A 287 5.95 1.70 8.36
C THR A 287 5.65 2.39 9.70
N PHE A 288 5.81 1.71 10.84
CA PHE A 288 5.58 2.32 12.15
C PHE A 288 6.64 3.38 12.49
N GLU A 289 7.92 3.04 12.31
CA GLU A 289 9.03 3.98 12.57
C GLU A 289 8.95 5.20 11.65
N ARG A 290 8.51 5.00 10.40
CA ARG A 290 8.25 6.07 9.43
C ARG A 290 7.21 7.07 9.96
N VAL A 291 6.10 6.56 10.49
CA VAL A 291 5.02 7.36 11.09
C VAL A 291 5.52 8.14 12.29
N GLU A 292 6.33 7.53 13.17
CA GLU A 292 6.91 8.20 14.33
C GLU A 292 7.84 9.35 13.94
N ILE A 293 8.70 9.15 12.93
CA ILE A 293 9.60 10.19 12.44
C ILE A 293 8.80 11.38 11.87
N LEU A 294 7.74 11.11 11.11
CA LEU A 294 6.88 12.17 10.57
C LEU A 294 6.12 12.90 11.69
N LYS A 295 5.68 12.18 12.73
CA LYS A 295 5.07 12.78 13.91
C LYS A 295 6.04 13.68 14.65
N ALA A 296 7.29 13.24 14.85
CA ALA A 296 8.35 14.02 15.48
C ALA A 296 8.65 15.31 14.71
N LEU A 297 8.58 15.27 13.37
CA LEU A 297 8.75 16.47 12.53
C LEU A 297 7.60 17.46 12.75
N ARG A 298 6.35 16.99 12.76
CA ARG A 298 5.18 17.84 12.99
C ARG A 298 5.13 18.40 14.40
N SER A 299 5.44 17.59 15.42
CA SER A 299 5.48 18.02 16.82
C SER A 299 6.61 19.02 17.11
N GLY A 300 7.66 19.05 16.28
CA GLY A 300 8.86 19.86 16.52
C GLY A 300 9.86 19.20 17.45
N GLU A 301 9.73 17.89 17.69
CA GLU A 301 10.80 17.09 18.27
C GLU A 301 12.02 17.05 17.35
N ILE A 302 11.80 17.08 16.03
CA ILE A 302 12.82 17.34 15.03
C ILE A 302 12.46 18.52 14.15
N ASP A 303 13.48 19.22 13.67
CA ASP A 303 13.33 20.40 12.82
C ASP A 303 13.61 20.09 11.34
N VAL A 304 14.42 19.05 11.09
CA VAL A 304 14.88 18.66 9.76
C VAL A 304 14.65 17.17 9.51
N LEU A 305 14.10 16.85 8.34
CA LEU A 305 14.01 15.49 7.84
C LEU A 305 14.82 15.35 6.56
N ILE A 306 15.79 14.42 6.56
CA ILE A 306 16.62 14.10 5.40
C ILE A 306 16.08 12.83 4.75
N GLY A 307 15.92 12.80 3.44
CA GLY A 307 15.50 11.61 2.71
C GLY A 307 16.06 11.54 1.30
N ILE A 308 15.87 10.40 0.64
CA ILE A 308 16.24 10.24 -0.78
C ILE A 308 15.02 10.49 -1.66
N ASN A 309 13.96 9.74 -1.38
CA ASN A 309 12.70 9.82 -2.09
C ASN A 309 11.56 9.83 -1.09
N LEU A 310 11.14 11.02 -0.68
CA LEU A 310 9.95 11.18 0.16
C LEU A 310 8.67 11.10 -0.66
N LEU A 311 8.75 10.99 -2.00
CA LEU A 311 7.63 11.09 -2.94
C LEU A 311 6.61 9.96 -2.85
N ARG A 312 6.85 8.93 -2.03
CA ARG A 312 6.08 7.68 -2.13
C ARG A 312 4.71 7.67 -1.45
N GLU A 313 4.39 8.65 -0.61
CA GLU A 313 3.06 8.78 -0.02
C GLU A 313 2.68 10.27 0.11
N GLY A 314 1.37 10.53 0.18
CA GLY A 314 0.69 11.81 0.43
C GLY A 314 1.01 12.41 1.80
N ILE A 315 2.30 12.63 2.06
CA ILE A 315 2.84 13.30 3.23
C ILE A 315 2.48 14.79 3.11
N ASP A 316 1.38 15.18 3.75
CA ASP A 316 0.90 16.56 3.86
C ASP A 316 1.52 17.22 5.10
N LEU A 317 2.58 18.00 4.90
CA LEU A 317 3.33 18.68 5.98
C LEU A 317 3.22 20.20 5.83
N PRO A 318 2.15 20.84 6.33
CA PRO A 318 1.99 22.30 6.28
C PRO A 318 3.08 23.06 7.06
N GLU A 319 3.75 22.39 8.00
CA GLU A 319 4.83 22.94 8.81
C GLU A 319 6.15 23.10 8.02
N VAL A 320 6.28 22.44 6.86
CA VAL A 320 7.47 22.52 6.00
C VAL A 320 7.41 23.79 5.15
N SER A 321 8.38 24.69 5.34
CA SER A 321 8.54 25.92 4.54
C SER A 321 9.83 25.94 3.72
N PHE A 322 10.75 25.01 3.94
CA PHE A 322 12.00 24.92 3.20
C PHE A 322 12.28 23.51 2.70
N ILE A 323 12.64 23.40 1.42
CA ILE A 323 13.12 22.17 0.81
C ILE A 323 14.47 22.43 0.16
N ALA A 324 15.50 21.72 0.60
CA ALA A 324 16.80 21.66 -0.03
C ALA A 324 16.89 20.42 -0.93
N LEU A 325 17.21 20.60 -2.20
CA LEU A 325 17.40 19.52 -3.16
C LEU A 325 18.86 19.47 -3.60
N LEU A 326 19.61 18.50 -3.08
CA LEU A 326 21.00 18.29 -3.44
C LEU A 326 21.10 17.58 -4.80
N ASP A 327 22.17 17.87 -5.52
CA ASP A 327 22.47 17.26 -6.82
C ASP A 327 21.26 17.34 -7.78
N ALA A 328 20.66 18.53 -7.87
CA ALA A 328 19.45 18.75 -8.65
C ALA A 328 19.69 18.61 -10.17
N ASP A 329 20.94 18.75 -10.61
CA ASP A 329 21.38 18.67 -12.01
C ASP A 329 21.63 17.24 -12.50
N LYS A 330 21.67 16.25 -11.61
CA LYS A 330 21.94 14.86 -11.99
C LYS A 330 20.74 14.27 -12.71
N ILE A 331 21.01 13.58 -13.82
CA ILE A 331 19.97 12.93 -14.61
C ILE A 331 19.61 11.58 -13.97
N GLY A 332 18.33 11.35 -13.76
CA GLY A 332 17.82 10.08 -13.24
C GLY A 332 16.37 10.18 -12.79
N PHE A 333 15.81 9.05 -12.36
CA PHE A 333 14.41 8.97 -11.90
C PHE A 333 14.07 10.02 -10.84
N LEU A 334 14.95 10.19 -9.84
CA LEU A 334 14.76 11.13 -8.71
C LEU A 334 14.85 12.62 -9.08
N ARG A 335 15.28 12.93 -10.30
CA ARG A 335 15.49 14.29 -10.81
C ARG A 335 14.88 14.49 -12.21
N SER A 336 13.91 13.65 -12.56
CA SER A 336 13.06 13.86 -13.73
C SER A 336 12.14 15.07 -13.49
N THR A 337 11.62 15.68 -14.56
CA THR A 337 10.66 16.80 -14.48
C THR A 337 9.52 16.47 -13.51
N THR A 338 8.94 15.26 -13.65
CA THR A 338 7.88 14.74 -12.78
C THR A 338 8.28 14.73 -11.31
N SER A 339 9.43 14.13 -10.98
CA SER A 339 9.93 14.07 -9.60
C SER A 339 10.20 15.46 -9.03
N LEU A 340 10.77 16.37 -9.83
CA LEU A 340 11.06 17.74 -9.40
C LEU A 340 9.77 18.51 -9.08
N ILE A 341 8.77 18.48 -9.96
CA ILE A 341 7.47 19.13 -9.72
C ILE A 341 6.80 18.58 -8.46
N GLN A 342 6.84 17.26 -8.25
CA GLN A 342 6.28 16.61 -7.06
C GLN A 342 7.01 17.03 -5.78
N ILE A 343 8.35 17.13 -5.82
CA ILE A 343 9.15 17.64 -4.69
C ILE A 343 8.79 19.10 -4.40
N ILE A 344 8.73 19.95 -5.43
CA ILE A 344 8.38 21.36 -5.30
C ILE A 344 6.99 21.51 -4.69
N GLY A 345 6.02 20.71 -5.14
CA GLY A 345 4.65 20.72 -4.64
C GLY A 345 4.52 20.50 -3.12
N ARG A 346 5.50 19.84 -2.49
CA ARG A 346 5.52 19.65 -1.02
C ARG A 346 5.70 20.95 -0.25
N ALA A 347 6.44 21.91 -0.81
CA ALA A 347 6.59 23.24 -0.19
C ALA A 347 5.36 24.14 -0.43
N ALA A 348 4.45 23.78 -1.33
CA ALA A 348 3.27 24.58 -1.66
C ALA A 348 2.15 24.53 -0.59
N ARG A 349 2.38 23.77 0.50
CA ARG A 349 1.45 23.67 1.64
C ARG A 349 1.65 24.79 2.67
N ASN A 350 2.74 25.56 2.55
CA ASN A 350 3.09 26.65 3.43
C ASN A 350 3.16 27.99 2.66
N ALA A 351 2.63 29.06 3.25
CA ALA A 351 2.62 30.39 2.66
C ALA A 351 4.04 30.96 2.39
N GLU A 352 5.04 30.55 3.18
CA GLU A 352 6.44 30.91 3.02
C GLU A 352 7.28 29.82 2.32
N GLY A 353 6.61 28.89 1.62
CA GLY A 353 7.24 27.77 0.92
C GLY A 353 8.36 28.20 -0.03
N LYS A 354 9.56 27.65 0.20
CA LYS A 354 10.77 27.87 -0.61
C LYS A 354 11.47 26.56 -0.92
N VAL A 355 11.93 26.42 -2.16
CA VAL A 355 12.74 25.30 -2.64
C VAL A 355 14.08 25.83 -3.13
N VAL A 356 15.18 25.25 -2.66
CA VAL A 356 16.52 25.53 -3.15
C VAL A 356 17.08 24.29 -3.82
N MET A 357 17.42 24.41 -5.10
CA MET A 357 18.07 23.38 -5.89
C MET A 357 19.58 23.64 -5.93
N TYR A 358 20.37 22.76 -5.34
CA TYR A 358 21.83 22.83 -5.42
C TYR A 358 22.30 22.12 -6.69
N ALA A 359 22.89 22.88 -7.60
CA ALA A 359 23.27 22.43 -8.94
C ALA A 359 24.29 23.38 -9.57
N ASP A 360 25.27 22.81 -10.28
CA ASP A 360 26.26 23.60 -11.03
C ASP A 360 25.84 23.85 -12.48
N ARG A 361 24.85 23.10 -12.98
CA ARG A 361 24.32 23.21 -14.34
C ARG A 361 22.81 23.16 -14.33
N MET A 362 22.18 23.93 -15.21
CA MET A 362 20.73 23.90 -15.40
C MET A 362 20.35 22.76 -16.37
N SER A 363 19.81 21.66 -15.84
CA SER A 363 19.30 20.55 -16.65
C SER A 363 17.95 20.90 -17.30
N ASP A 364 17.55 20.16 -18.34
CA ASP A 364 16.26 20.41 -19.00
C ASP A 364 15.07 20.10 -18.10
N ALA A 365 15.18 19.06 -17.25
CA ALA A 365 14.18 18.74 -16.25
C ALA A 365 14.01 19.85 -15.21
N MET A 366 15.12 20.49 -14.79
CA MET A 366 15.06 21.64 -13.89
C MET A 366 14.37 22.83 -14.55
N LYS A 367 14.72 23.16 -15.80
CA LYS A 367 14.08 24.28 -16.53
C LYS A 367 12.58 24.07 -16.61
N GLU A 368 12.15 22.91 -17.09
CA GLU A 368 10.74 22.58 -17.26
C GLU A 368 9.97 22.66 -15.93
N ALA A 369 10.53 22.09 -14.85
CA ALA A 369 9.91 22.15 -13.52
C ALA A 369 9.84 23.59 -12.97
N ILE A 370 10.91 24.38 -13.11
CA ILE A 370 10.97 25.77 -12.66
C ILE A 370 9.99 26.65 -13.44
N ASP A 371 9.95 26.50 -14.76
CA ASP A 371 9.10 27.29 -15.64
C ASP A 371 7.62 27.01 -15.38
N GLU A 372 7.25 25.74 -15.21
CA GLU A 372 5.88 25.35 -14.85
C GLU A 372 5.48 25.86 -13.46
N THR A 373 6.38 25.78 -12.48
CA THR A 373 6.14 26.33 -11.12
C THR A 373 5.91 27.85 -11.18
N LYS A 374 6.74 28.58 -11.95
CA LYS A 374 6.59 30.03 -12.14
C LYS A 374 5.28 30.38 -12.84
N ARG A 375 4.90 29.63 -13.89
CA ARG A 375 3.62 29.82 -14.59
C ARG A 375 2.45 29.68 -13.63
N ARG A 376 2.37 28.56 -12.89
CA ARG A 376 1.31 28.29 -11.90
C ARG A 376 1.25 29.39 -10.84
N ARG A 377 2.40 29.76 -10.27
CA ARG A 377 2.51 30.81 -9.27
C ARG A 377 1.96 32.15 -9.78
N SER A 378 2.33 32.56 -11.00
CA SER A 378 1.88 33.84 -11.55
C SER A 378 0.35 33.91 -11.73
N ILE A 379 -0.28 32.80 -12.13
CA ILE A 379 -1.74 32.71 -12.28
C ILE A 379 -2.42 32.75 -10.91
N GLN A 380 -1.88 32.03 -9.92
CA GLN A 380 -2.39 32.05 -8.55
C GLN A 380 -2.27 33.44 -7.91
N GLU A 381 -1.16 34.14 -8.10
CA GLU A 381 -0.96 35.52 -7.62
C GLU A 381 -1.96 36.49 -8.27
N ALA A 382 -2.18 36.38 -9.58
CA ALA A 382 -3.17 37.20 -10.28
C ALA A 382 -4.59 36.96 -9.76
N TYR A 383 -4.98 35.68 -9.62
CA TYR A 383 -6.27 35.28 -9.08
C TYR A 383 -6.49 35.80 -7.65
N ASN A 384 -5.49 35.62 -6.77
CA ASN A 384 -5.55 36.10 -5.39
C ASN A 384 -5.71 37.62 -5.32
N LYS A 385 -4.97 38.36 -6.17
CA LYS A 385 -5.06 39.83 -6.24
C LYS A 385 -6.43 40.30 -6.71
N GLU A 386 -6.99 39.65 -7.73
CA GLU A 386 -8.32 39.96 -8.27
C GLU A 386 -9.43 39.69 -7.23
N HIS A 387 -9.30 38.63 -6.44
CA HIS A 387 -10.32 38.18 -5.50
C HIS A 387 -10.08 38.62 -4.04
N GLY A 388 -9.01 39.38 -3.77
CA GLY A 388 -8.66 39.85 -2.42
C GLY A 388 -8.30 38.73 -1.44
N ILE A 389 -7.73 37.62 -1.94
CA ILE A 389 -7.39 36.45 -1.14
C ILE A 389 -5.95 36.58 -0.61
N THR A 390 -5.79 36.52 0.71
CA THR A 390 -4.47 36.43 1.35
C THR A 390 -4.10 34.95 1.57
N PRO A 391 -2.95 34.46 1.07
CA PRO A 391 -2.51 33.09 1.28
C PRO A 391 -2.45 32.73 2.78
N LYS A 392 -3.07 31.61 3.17
CA LYS A 392 -3.04 31.12 4.55
C LYS A 392 -2.62 29.66 4.59
N THR A 393 -1.58 29.37 5.38
CA THR A 393 -1.17 28.00 5.71
C THR A 393 -2.27 27.31 6.52
N ILE A 394 -2.68 26.12 6.09
CA ILE A 394 -3.66 25.31 6.82
C ILE A 394 -2.98 24.73 8.06
N LYS A 395 -3.53 25.01 9.24
CA LYS A 395 -3.11 24.34 10.48
C LYS A 395 -4.01 23.11 10.68
N LYS A 396 -3.52 21.92 10.33
CA LYS A 396 -4.18 20.66 10.66
C LYS A 396 -3.71 20.17 12.03
N ALA A 397 -4.60 19.57 12.81
CA ALA A 397 -4.22 18.88 14.04
C ALA A 397 -3.20 17.78 13.72
N VAL A 398 -2.29 17.50 14.67
CA VAL A 398 -1.24 16.47 14.50
C VAL A 398 -1.85 15.06 14.47
N GLU A 399 -3.03 14.88 15.06
CA GLU A 399 -3.68 13.58 15.29
C GLU A 399 -4.48 13.05 14.07
N ASP A 400 -5.21 13.91 13.35
CA ASP A 400 -6.24 13.49 12.35
C ASP A 400 -5.76 12.67 11.13
N ILE A 401 -4.49 12.72 10.75
CA ILE A 401 -3.98 12.02 9.54
C ILE A 401 -3.28 10.71 9.90
N LEU A 402 -2.73 10.62 11.12
CA LEU A 402 -1.92 9.50 11.56
C LEU A 402 -2.75 8.33 12.08
N GLU A 403 -3.99 8.57 12.54
CA GLU A 403 -4.91 7.49 12.91
C GLU A 403 -5.27 6.63 11.70
N HIS A 404 -5.56 7.21 10.54
CA HIS A 404 -5.83 6.41 9.32
C HIS A 404 -4.63 5.53 8.92
N GLN A 405 -3.40 6.07 8.96
CA GLN A 405 -2.20 5.29 8.61
C GLN A 405 -1.79 4.28 9.69
N LYS A 406 -2.05 4.58 10.97
CA LYS A 406 -1.87 3.61 12.06
C LYS A 406 -2.88 2.48 11.98
N VAL A 407 -4.15 2.78 11.72
CA VAL A 407 -5.20 1.76 11.55
C VAL A 407 -4.85 0.83 10.38
N ASP A 408 -4.44 1.38 9.23
CA ASP A 408 -4.02 0.57 8.06
C ASP A 408 -2.76 -0.26 8.35
N ALA A 409 -1.79 0.28 9.08
CA ALA A 409 -0.56 -0.43 9.45
C ALA A 409 -0.80 -1.50 10.53
N GLU A 410 -1.66 -1.23 11.51
CA GLU A 410 -2.07 -2.17 12.56
C GLU A 410 -2.93 -3.29 11.99
N GLU A 411 -3.84 -3.02 11.05
CA GLU A 411 -4.59 -4.05 10.34
C GLU A 411 -3.67 -4.95 9.52
N SER A 412 -2.71 -4.38 8.78
CA SER A 412 -1.73 -5.15 8.01
C SER A 412 -0.82 -6.00 8.90
N ALA A 413 -0.36 -5.45 10.03
CA ALA A 413 0.44 -6.18 11.02
C ALA A 413 -0.34 -7.31 11.69
N LYS A 414 -1.61 -7.08 12.06
CA LYS A 414 -2.51 -8.11 12.59
C LYS A 414 -2.77 -9.21 11.57
N LEU A 415 -3.00 -8.87 10.30
CA LEU A 415 -3.22 -9.83 9.21
C LEU A 415 -1.97 -10.71 8.97
N GLN A 416 -0.77 -10.11 9.02
CA GLN A 416 0.49 -10.85 8.90
C GLN A 416 0.73 -11.78 10.08
N LEU A 417 0.43 -11.33 11.31
CA LEU A 417 0.55 -12.11 12.53
C LEU A 417 -0.43 -13.30 12.55
N GLU A 418 -1.70 -13.08 12.19
CA GLU A 418 -2.71 -14.12 11.98
C GLU A 418 -2.24 -15.18 10.96
N THR A 419 -1.66 -14.72 9.86
CA THR A 419 -1.11 -15.60 8.81
C THR A 419 0.09 -16.38 9.35
N LEU A 420 1.00 -15.74 10.08
CA LEU A 420 2.14 -16.40 10.73
C LEU A 420 1.69 -17.45 11.75
N LYS A 421 0.68 -17.15 12.58
CA LYS A 421 0.09 -18.10 13.54
C LYS A 421 -0.49 -19.34 12.85
N LYS A 422 -1.09 -19.18 11.66
CA LYS A 422 -1.71 -20.27 10.89
C LYS A 422 -0.75 -21.07 10.01
N THR A 423 0.38 -20.48 9.59
CA THR A 423 1.25 -21.05 8.54
C THR A 423 2.64 -21.47 9.05
N ALA A 424 3.04 -21.06 10.26
CA ALA A 424 4.36 -21.37 10.78
C ALA A 424 4.52 -22.87 11.07
N ASN A 425 5.50 -23.50 10.43
CA ASN A 425 5.90 -24.86 10.77
C ASN A 425 6.87 -24.80 11.96
N LEU A 426 6.42 -25.26 13.13
CA LEU A 426 7.16 -25.23 14.39
C LEU A 426 8.42 -26.12 14.39
N PHE A 427 8.54 -27.04 13.43
CA PHE A 427 9.73 -27.89 13.23
C PHE A 427 10.86 -27.17 12.48
N VAL A 428 10.61 -26.01 11.87
CA VAL A 428 11.61 -25.22 11.15
C VAL A 428 12.15 -24.11 12.06
N PRO A 429 13.43 -24.14 12.49
CA PRO A 429 13.96 -23.21 13.49
C PRO A 429 13.83 -21.72 13.11
N ALA A 430 14.02 -21.39 11.83
CA ALA A 430 13.90 -20.02 11.34
C ALA A 430 12.46 -19.48 11.42
N GLN A 431 11.46 -20.32 11.13
CA GLN A 431 10.04 -19.94 11.22
C GLN A 431 9.57 -19.85 12.67
N ARG A 432 10.02 -20.79 13.51
CA ARG A 432 9.79 -20.75 14.97
C ARG A 432 10.34 -19.47 15.60
N LYS A 433 11.59 -19.12 15.30
CA LYS A 433 12.22 -17.90 15.83
C LYS A 433 11.46 -16.64 15.40
N LYS A 434 10.97 -16.60 14.16
CA LYS A 434 10.17 -15.50 13.63
C LYS A 434 8.80 -15.40 14.33
N LEU A 435 8.13 -16.52 14.58
CA LEU A 435 6.87 -16.57 15.33
C LEU A 435 7.04 -16.11 16.78
N ILE A 436 8.08 -16.60 17.47
CA ILE A 436 8.39 -16.19 18.85
C ILE A 436 8.68 -14.68 18.93
N ALA A 437 9.43 -14.13 17.97
CA ALA A 437 9.70 -12.69 17.93
C ALA A 437 8.41 -11.87 17.75
N ALA A 438 7.48 -12.34 16.92
CA ALA A 438 6.20 -11.70 16.71
C ALA A 438 5.29 -11.77 17.96
N LEU A 439 5.22 -12.93 18.63
CA LEU A 439 4.48 -13.09 19.88
C LEU A 439 5.06 -12.24 21.02
N LYS A 440 6.38 -12.08 21.08
CA LYS A 440 7.03 -11.20 22.07
C LYS A 440 6.66 -9.73 21.87
N LYS A 441 6.61 -9.28 20.62
CA LYS A 441 6.17 -7.92 20.29
C LYS A 441 4.69 -7.69 20.68
N GLU A 442 3.80 -8.63 20.36
CA GLU A 442 2.38 -8.57 20.75
C GLU A 442 2.20 -8.57 22.28
N MET A 443 3.06 -9.32 23.00
CA MET A 443 3.07 -9.36 24.46
C MET A 443 3.52 -8.02 25.08
N GLU A 444 4.55 -7.38 24.51
CA GLU A 444 5.01 -6.04 24.92
C GLU A 444 3.93 -4.99 24.68
N GLU A 445 3.29 -5.01 23.50
CA GLU A 445 2.17 -4.12 23.19
C GLU A 445 0.96 -4.32 24.11
N ALA A 446 0.65 -5.56 24.50
CA ALA A 446 -0.40 -5.86 25.47
C ALA A 446 -0.04 -5.31 26.87
N ALA A 447 1.23 -5.43 27.28
CA ALA A 447 1.72 -4.88 28.54
C ALA A 447 1.67 -3.34 28.57
N ASP A 448 2.02 -2.68 27.46
CA ASP A 448 1.96 -1.22 27.30
C ASP A 448 0.51 -0.70 27.36
N ARG A 449 -0.46 -1.51 26.92
CA ARG A 449 -1.90 -1.23 27.03
C ARG A 449 -2.50 -1.63 28.40
N LEU A 450 -1.68 -2.06 29.36
CA LEU A 450 -2.10 -2.55 30.68
C LEU A 450 -3.01 -3.80 30.64
N ASP A 451 -3.03 -4.53 29.51
CA ASP A 451 -3.75 -5.80 29.37
C ASP A 451 -2.84 -6.96 29.81
N TYR A 452 -2.70 -7.09 31.13
CA TYR A 452 -1.81 -8.08 31.74
C TYR A 452 -2.30 -9.52 31.54
N GLU A 453 -3.59 -9.73 31.29
CA GLU A 453 -4.15 -11.06 31.02
C GLU A 453 -3.74 -11.55 29.63
N GLN A 454 -3.85 -10.69 28.61
CA GLN A 454 -3.39 -10.99 27.26
C GLN A 454 -1.86 -11.17 27.23
N ALA A 455 -1.11 -10.31 27.92
CA ALA A 455 0.35 -10.43 28.01
C ALA A 455 0.77 -11.75 28.68
N ALA A 456 0.07 -12.18 29.74
CA ALA A 456 0.35 -13.46 30.39
C ALA A 456 0.05 -14.65 29.47
N ALA A 457 -1.07 -14.64 28.74
CA ALA A 457 -1.41 -15.69 27.79
C ALA A 457 -0.37 -15.83 26.67
N LEU A 458 0.11 -14.71 26.12
CA LEU A 458 1.15 -14.70 25.08
C LEU A 458 2.50 -15.18 25.62
N ARG A 459 2.87 -14.78 26.84
CA ARG A 459 4.07 -15.27 27.53
C ARG A 459 4.05 -16.79 27.68
N ASP A 460 2.92 -17.34 28.12
CA ASP A 460 2.77 -18.77 28.37
C ASP A 460 2.79 -19.54 27.04
N GLN A 461 2.20 -18.99 25.97
CA GLN A 461 2.29 -19.54 24.62
C GLN A 461 3.74 -19.56 24.08
N ILE A 462 4.51 -18.49 24.30
CA ILE A 462 5.94 -18.45 23.94
C ILE A 462 6.71 -19.54 24.70
N TYR A 463 6.46 -19.65 26.00
CA TYR A 463 7.12 -20.62 26.86
C TYR A 463 6.84 -22.06 26.41
N ASP A 464 5.60 -22.38 26.06
CA ASP A 464 5.22 -23.71 25.57
C ASP A 464 5.89 -24.07 24.24
N ILE A 465 6.02 -23.11 23.33
CA ILE A 465 6.75 -23.31 22.06
C ILE A 465 8.24 -23.56 22.32
N GLU A 466 8.88 -22.73 23.16
CA GLU A 466 10.30 -22.87 23.51
C GLU A 466 10.59 -24.19 24.24
N LYS A 467 9.66 -24.64 25.10
CA LYS A 467 9.76 -25.91 25.85
C LYS A 467 9.58 -27.14 24.97
N THR A 468 8.63 -27.10 24.04
CA THR A 468 8.26 -28.28 23.22
C THR A 468 9.24 -28.52 22.07
N TYR A 469 9.79 -27.45 21.48
CA TYR A 469 10.62 -27.55 20.27
C TYR A 469 12.08 -27.11 20.48
N GLY A 470 12.44 -26.63 21.67
CA GLY A 470 13.76 -26.07 21.98
C GLY A 470 13.92 -24.63 21.47
N LYS A 471 14.97 -23.93 21.96
CA LYS A 471 15.32 -22.57 21.54
C LYS A 471 15.55 -22.46 20.03
#